data_AF-A0A0J1GV57-F1
#
_entry.id   AF-A0A0J1GV57-F1
#
_cell.length_a   1.000
_cell.length_b   1.000
_cell.length_c   1.000
_cell.angle_alpha   90.00
_cell.angle_beta   90.00
_cell.angle_gamma   90.00
#
_symmetry.space_group_name_H-M   'P 1'
#
loop_
_entity.id
_entity.type
_entity.pdbx_description
1 polymer ?
#
loop_
_entity_poly.entity_id
_entity_poly.type
_entity_poly.pdbx_seq_one_letter_code
_entity_poly.pdbx_strand_id
1 'polypeptide(L)'
;MRWFLFIALIIGLLYLGDHTHQYVSSLSLIEIGNTTDKIQDGWQFWNGQTESAKFAPLYSKVDGWHIFVQLWPVATTLILLCVLLIPMSVYLFGHLSSQELKTAKQKAVQAQKQAKERISTAEKRALKHARSEVQEQMTRTQHAEQQAQYRENRAKELESSLQQTINDIRWQAQQAISVANQETVELRKQLAIAEKRKKNAAATAERRRKKLNKQNS
;
A
#
# COMPACT_ATOMS: atom_id res chain seq x y z
N MET A 1 57.07 0.66 4.45
CA MET A 1 57.01 0.42 2.99
C MET A 1 56.38 1.56 2.17
N ARG A 2 55.33 2.26 2.63
CA ARG A 2 54.69 3.39 1.91
C ARG A 2 55.62 4.58 1.54
N TRP A 3 56.59 4.91 2.38
CA TRP A 3 57.48 6.07 2.19
C TRP A 3 58.60 5.85 1.18
N PHE A 4 59.10 4.61 1.04
CA PHE A 4 60.16 4.28 0.08
C PHE A 4 59.72 4.50 -1.37
N LEU A 5 58.45 4.23 -1.69
CA LEU A 5 57.89 4.49 -3.01
C LEU A 5 57.75 5.98 -3.30
N PHE A 6 57.40 6.79 -2.30
CA PHE A 6 57.29 8.24 -2.45
C PHE A 6 58.66 8.88 -2.65
N ILE A 7 59.66 8.41 -1.90
CA ILE A 7 61.05 8.84 -2.03
C ILE A 7 61.62 8.42 -3.38
N ALA A 8 61.36 7.20 -3.85
CA ALA A 8 61.78 6.74 -5.18
C ALA A 8 61.13 7.55 -6.32
N LEU A 9 59.86 7.94 -6.17
CA LEU A 9 59.16 8.76 -7.16
C LEU A 9 59.70 10.20 -7.21
N ILE A 10 60.02 10.79 -6.06
CA ILE A 10 60.66 12.12 -5.98
C ILE A 10 62.08 12.07 -6.56
N ILE A 11 62.87 11.05 -6.23
CA ILE A 11 64.23 10.87 -6.79
C ILE A 11 64.16 10.67 -8.31
N GLY A 12 63.19 9.89 -8.81
CA GLY A 12 62.96 9.71 -10.25
C GLY A 12 62.57 11.01 -10.97
N LEU A 13 61.73 11.85 -10.34
CA LEU A 13 61.37 13.17 -10.87
C LEU A 13 62.54 14.16 -10.85
N LEU A 14 63.34 14.16 -9.79
CA LEU A 14 64.54 15.00 -9.71
C LEU A 14 65.60 14.56 -10.74
N TYR A 15 65.79 13.25 -10.94
CA TYR A 15 66.71 12.71 -11.94
C TYR A 15 66.25 13.03 -13.38
N LEU A 16 64.95 12.97 -13.67
CA LEU A 16 64.42 13.43 -14.96
C LEU A 16 64.59 14.95 -15.13
N GLY A 17 64.30 15.73 -14.08
CA GLY A 17 64.44 17.18 -14.10
C GLY A 17 65.86 17.63 -14.42
N ASP A 18 66.86 17.06 -13.74
CA ASP A 18 68.25 17.50 -13.87
C ASP A 18 68.87 17.11 -15.23
N HIS A 19 68.46 15.98 -15.79
CA HIS A 19 68.99 15.50 -17.07
C HIS A 19 68.19 15.94 -18.31
N THR A 20 66.99 16.50 -18.17
CA THR A 20 66.16 16.97 -19.32
C THR A 20 66.91 17.87 -20.30
N HIS A 21 67.80 18.74 -19.82
CA HIS A 21 68.64 19.58 -20.68
C HIS A 21 69.66 18.77 -21.52
N GLN A 22 70.16 17.65 -21.00
CA GLN A 22 71.05 16.75 -21.75
C GLN A 22 70.26 15.90 -22.75
N TYR A 23 69.02 15.50 -22.42
CA TYR A 23 68.12 14.78 -23.33
C TYR A 23 67.69 15.64 -24.53
N VAL A 24 67.47 16.94 -24.32
CA VAL A 24 67.03 17.86 -25.39
C VAL A 24 68.20 18.33 -26.26
N SER A 25 69.40 18.51 -25.69
CA SER A 25 70.59 18.90 -26.46
C SER A 25 71.22 17.75 -27.25
N SER A 26 71.02 16.48 -26.84
CA SER A 26 71.45 15.29 -27.61
C SER A 26 70.53 14.94 -28.78
N LEU A 27 69.35 15.56 -28.87
CA LEU A 27 68.40 15.39 -29.98
C LEU A 27 68.75 16.22 -31.23
N SER A 28 69.76 17.11 -31.17
CA SER A 28 70.29 17.76 -32.37
C SER A 28 71.18 16.78 -33.13
N LEU A 29 70.65 16.21 -34.22
CA LEU A 29 71.33 15.18 -35.00
C LEU A 29 72.54 15.68 -35.80
N ILE A 30 72.77 17.00 -35.90
CA ILE A 30 73.68 17.57 -36.89
C ILE A 30 74.59 18.61 -36.24
N GLU A 31 75.90 18.43 -36.37
CA GLU A 31 76.91 19.41 -35.99
C GLU A 31 77.76 19.78 -37.21
N ILE A 32 77.91 21.08 -37.47
CA ILE A 32 78.76 21.61 -38.54
C ILE A 32 80.18 21.72 -37.99
N GLY A 33 81.10 20.93 -38.54
CA GLY A 33 82.50 20.95 -38.16
C GLY A 33 83.21 22.24 -38.59
N ASN A 34 84.39 22.48 -38.02
CA ASN A 34 85.23 23.63 -38.40
C ASN A 34 85.59 23.58 -39.89
N THR A 35 85.69 24.76 -40.51
CA THR A 35 86.03 24.89 -41.92
C THR A 35 87.47 24.41 -42.17
N THR A 36 87.64 23.59 -43.21
CA THR A 36 88.94 23.07 -43.62
C THR A 36 89.17 23.32 -45.10
N ASP A 37 90.44 23.47 -45.48
CA ASP A 37 90.86 23.74 -46.87
C ASP A 37 90.99 22.46 -47.72
N LYS A 38 90.59 21.30 -47.19
CA LYS A 38 90.67 19.99 -47.85
C LYS A 38 89.29 19.34 -47.94
N ILE A 39 88.98 18.76 -49.08
CA ILE A 39 87.77 17.95 -49.26
C ILE A 39 87.95 16.65 -48.45
N GLN A 40 87.07 16.40 -47.50
CA GLN A 40 87.03 15.12 -46.75
C GLN A 40 85.95 14.19 -47.35
N ASP A 41 85.92 12.92 -46.96
CA ASP A 41 84.85 12.01 -47.40
C ASP A 41 83.54 12.29 -46.65
N GLY A 42 82.43 12.46 -47.38
CA GLY A 42 81.08 12.68 -46.83
C GLY A 42 80.38 13.94 -47.33
N TRP A 43 79.18 14.23 -46.80
CA TRP A 43 78.41 15.43 -47.15
C TRP A 43 79.06 16.68 -46.53
N GLN A 44 79.32 17.71 -47.35
CA GLN A 44 80.01 18.94 -46.92
C GLN A 44 79.34 20.16 -47.52
N PHE A 45 79.37 21.26 -46.77
CA PHE A 45 79.00 22.58 -47.29
C PHE A 45 80.24 23.28 -47.86
N TRP A 46 80.13 23.75 -49.09
CA TRP A 46 81.11 24.64 -49.71
C TRP A 46 80.74 26.09 -49.44
N ASN A 47 81.69 26.87 -48.92
CA ASN A 47 81.51 28.31 -48.75
C ASN A 47 82.08 29.06 -49.98
N GLY A 48 81.20 29.57 -50.83
CA GLY A 48 81.57 30.31 -52.05
C GLY A 48 81.90 31.80 -51.85
N GLN A 49 81.93 32.30 -50.61
CA GLN A 49 82.19 33.72 -50.32
C GLN A 49 83.66 34.06 -49.98
N THR A 50 84.57 33.09 -49.99
CA THR A 50 86.00 33.31 -49.73
C THR A 50 86.87 33.02 -50.95
N GLU A 51 87.98 33.75 -51.12
CA GLU A 51 88.94 33.57 -52.25
C GLU A 51 89.59 32.17 -52.26
N SER A 52 89.53 31.41 -51.17
CA SER A 52 89.89 29.99 -51.11
C SER A 52 88.67 29.11 -50.84
N ALA A 53 88.63 27.94 -51.49
CA ALA A 53 87.56 26.96 -51.33
C ALA A 53 87.62 26.30 -49.94
N LYS A 54 86.75 26.74 -49.03
CA LYS A 54 86.63 26.19 -47.68
C LYS A 54 85.44 25.25 -47.58
N PHE A 55 85.66 24.08 -46.99
CA PHE A 55 84.66 23.02 -46.82
C PHE A 55 84.41 22.75 -45.33
N ALA A 56 83.13 22.69 -44.94
CA ALA A 56 82.72 22.32 -43.59
C ALA A 56 82.06 20.94 -43.59
N PRO A 57 82.61 19.94 -42.89
CA PRO A 57 82.01 18.60 -42.81
C PRO A 57 80.80 18.56 -41.87
N LEU A 58 79.78 17.78 -42.26
CA LEU A 58 78.62 17.45 -41.43
C LEU A 58 78.89 16.16 -40.64
N TYR A 59 78.78 16.22 -39.32
CA TYR A 59 78.84 15.04 -38.46
C TYR A 59 77.45 14.73 -37.88
N SER A 60 77.07 13.45 -37.89
CA SER A 60 75.94 12.97 -37.09
C SER A 60 76.39 12.83 -35.64
N LYS A 61 75.83 13.62 -34.73
CA LYS A 61 76.37 13.71 -33.36
C LYS A 61 76.08 12.48 -32.50
N VAL A 62 75.07 11.66 -32.83
CA VAL A 62 74.59 10.59 -31.95
C VAL A 62 74.10 9.36 -32.74
N ASP A 63 74.59 8.16 -32.37
CA ASP A 63 74.09 6.86 -32.84
C ASP A 63 72.65 6.63 -32.34
N GLY A 64 71.74 6.16 -33.19
CA GLY A 64 70.32 5.94 -32.83
C GLY A 64 70.10 5.01 -31.62
N TRP A 65 71.10 4.19 -31.28
CA TRP A 65 71.14 3.38 -30.05
C TRP A 65 71.15 4.23 -28.78
N HIS A 66 71.83 5.38 -28.79
CA HIS A 66 71.92 6.25 -27.63
C HIS A 66 70.55 6.84 -27.30
N ILE A 67 69.76 7.25 -28.30
CA ILE A 67 68.38 7.71 -28.12
C ILE A 67 67.53 6.63 -27.43
N PHE A 68 67.71 5.36 -27.82
CA PHE A 68 66.96 4.25 -27.23
C PHE A 68 67.34 3.98 -25.77
N VAL A 69 68.64 3.94 -25.46
CA VAL A 69 69.16 3.81 -24.08
C VAL A 69 68.68 4.97 -23.21
N GLN A 70 68.57 6.14 -23.82
CA GLN A 70 68.24 7.38 -23.16
C GLN A 70 66.71 7.50 -22.92
N LEU A 71 65.87 6.94 -23.80
CA LEU A 71 64.40 6.94 -23.66
C LEU A 71 63.87 5.81 -22.76
N TRP A 72 64.57 4.67 -22.68
CA TRP A 72 64.15 3.48 -21.96
C TRP A 72 63.83 3.73 -20.46
N PRO A 73 64.65 4.47 -19.69
CA PRO A 73 64.35 4.76 -18.29
C PRO A 73 63.01 5.49 -18.13
N VAL A 74 62.71 6.44 -19.02
CA VAL A 74 61.45 7.20 -19.01
C VAL A 74 60.24 6.31 -19.30
N ALA A 75 60.37 5.39 -20.26
CA ALA A 75 59.31 4.43 -20.56
C ALA A 75 59.08 3.46 -19.37
N THR A 76 60.16 2.98 -18.73
CA THR A 76 60.04 2.07 -17.58
C THR A 76 59.41 2.73 -16.35
N THR A 77 59.73 3.99 -16.05
CA THR A 77 59.09 4.70 -14.92
C THR A 77 57.61 4.93 -15.18
N LEU A 78 57.21 5.22 -16.41
CA LEU A 78 55.81 5.39 -16.79
C LEU A 78 55.02 4.08 -16.65
N ILE A 79 55.58 2.96 -17.11
CA ILE A 79 54.97 1.63 -16.95
C ILE A 79 54.84 1.28 -15.46
N LEU A 80 55.89 1.51 -14.67
CA LEU A 80 55.89 1.21 -13.24
C LEU A 80 54.86 2.06 -12.47
N LEU A 81 54.67 3.31 -12.89
CA LEU A 81 53.65 4.21 -12.37
C LEU A 81 52.23 3.73 -12.72
N CYS A 82 52.00 3.27 -13.95
CA CYS A 82 50.73 2.65 -14.34
C CYS A 82 50.42 1.37 -13.56
N VAL A 83 51.41 0.49 -13.37
CA VAL A 83 51.26 -0.77 -12.62
C VAL A 83 50.91 -0.52 -11.15
N LEU A 84 51.38 0.58 -10.55
CA LEU A 84 51.04 0.96 -9.18
C LEU A 84 49.68 1.66 -9.05
N LEU A 85 49.33 2.54 -10.00
CA LEU A 85 48.12 3.37 -9.88
C LEU A 85 46.83 2.60 -10.17
N ILE A 86 46.84 1.67 -11.13
CA ILE A 86 45.65 0.90 -11.52
C ILE A 86 45.10 0.04 -10.37
N PRO A 87 45.89 -0.80 -9.67
CA PRO A 87 45.35 -1.59 -8.57
C PRO A 87 44.92 -0.72 -7.37
N MET A 88 45.58 0.42 -7.15
CA MET A 88 45.22 1.34 -6.05
C MET A 88 43.90 2.05 -6.31
N SER A 89 43.63 2.46 -7.55
CA SER A 89 42.34 3.06 -7.92
C SER A 89 41.22 2.04 -7.82
N VAL A 90 41.40 0.82 -8.36
CA VAL A 90 40.41 -0.26 -8.25
C VAL A 90 40.11 -0.60 -6.78
N TYR A 91 41.12 -0.65 -5.92
CA TYR A 91 40.93 -0.92 -4.50
C TYR A 91 40.12 0.17 -3.79
N LEU A 92 40.43 1.45 -4.02
CA LEU A 92 39.72 2.56 -3.39
C LEU A 92 38.28 2.68 -3.89
N PHE A 93 38.07 2.67 -5.21
CA PHE A 93 36.72 2.75 -5.79
C PHE A 93 35.87 1.52 -5.48
N GLY A 94 36.47 0.33 -5.47
CA GLY A 94 35.81 -0.91 -5.05
C GLY A 94 35.36 -0.87 -3.59
N HIS A 95 36.18 -0.35 -2.69
CA HIS A 95 35.81 -0.25 -1.28
C HIS A 95 34.69 0.77 -1.04
N LEU A 96 34.81 1.98 -1.61
CA LEU A 96 33.81 3.05 -1.51
C LEU A 96 32.45 2.62 -2.07
N SER A 97 32.43 2.07 -3.28
CA SER A 97 31.19 1.57 -3.90
C SER A 97 30.55 0.45 -3.09
N SER A 98 31.34 -0.46 -2.52
CA SER A 98 30.79 -1.56 -1.72
C SER A 98 30.13 -1.09 -0.41
N GLN A 99 30.65 -0.03 0.23
CA GLN A 99 30.07 0.53 1.43
C GLN A 99 28.80 1.33 1.12
N GLU A 100 28.83 2.17 0.08
CA GLU A 100 27.64 2.90 -0.37
C GLU A 100 26.53 1.95 -0.81
N LEU A 101 26.87 0.88 -1.53
CA LEU A 101 25.88 -0.11 -1.97
C LEU A 101 25.30 -0.91 -0.79
N LYS A 102 26.11 -1.23 0.23
CA LYS A 102 25.64 -1.87 1.46
C LYS A 102 24.71 -0.96 2.25
N THR A 103 25.06 0.32 2.42
CA THR A 103 24.23 1.28 3.15
C THR A 103 22.92 1.58 2.40
N ALA A 104 22.97 1.71 1.06
CA ALA A 104 21.79 1.86 0.23
C ALA A 104 20.85 0.64 0.33
N LYS A 105 21.41 -0.58 0.28
CA LYS A 105 20.64 -1.83 0.44
C LYS A 105 20.03 -1.94 1.84
N GLN A 106 20.76 -1.56 2.89
CA GLN A 106 20.23 -1.53 4.25
C GLN A 106 19.10 -0.50 4.41
N LYS A 107 19.24 0.71 3.85
CA LYS A 107 18.18 1.72 3.84
C LYS A 107 16.93 1.23 3.10
N ALA A 108 17.10 0.58 1.95
CA ALA A 108 16.00 -0.01 1.19
C ALA A 108 15.27 -1.11 1.99
N VAL A 109 16.02 -1.99 2.66
CA VAL A 109 15.43 -3.04 3.51
C VAL A 109 14.71 -2.44 4.73
N GLN A 110 15.27 -1.41 5.36
CA GLN A 110 14.61 -0.72 6.47
C GLN A 110 13.32 -0.02 6.03
N ALA A 111 13.35 0.68 4.88
CA ALA A 111 12.16 1.29 4.29
C ALA A 111 11.09 0.23 3.97
N GLN A 112 11.49 -0.92 3.41
CA GLN A 112 10.58 -2.03 3.15
C GLN A 112 9.97 -2.59 4.44
N LYS A 113 10.76 -2.77 5.51
CA LYS A 113 10.25 -3.23 6.80
C LYS A 113 9.26 -2.24 7.40
N GLN A 114 9.59 -0.95 7.41
CA GLN A 114 8.68 0.10 7.89
C GLN A 114 7.39 0.17 7.07
N ALA A 115 7.47 0.04 5.74
CA ALA A 115 6.30 -0.01 4.88
C ALA A 115 5.42 -1.23 5.20
N LYS A 116 6.02 -2.41 5.39
CA LYS A 116 5.29 -3.64 5.76
C LYS A 116 4.63 -3.54 7.13
N GLU A 117 5.31 -2.93 8.11
CA GLU A 117 4.73 -2.66 9.43
C GLU A 117 3.55 -1.67 9.34
N ARG A 118 3.69 -0.59 8.56
CA ARG A 118 2.59 0.36 8.30
C ARG A 118 1.39 -0.30 7.63
N ILE A 119 1.61 -1.18 6.65
CA ILE A 119 0.54 -1.94 6.01
C ILE A 119 -0.14 -2.87 7.04
N SER A 120 0.63 -3.65 7.79
CA SER A 120 0.07 -4.57 8.79
C SER A 120 -0.70 -3.87 9.90
N THR A 121 -0.27 -2.66 10.29
CA THR A 121 -0.96 -1.85 11.30
C THR A 121 -2.23 -1.21 10.73
N ALA A 122 -2.20 -0.77 9.47
CA ALA A 122 -3.38 -0.29 8.76
C ALA A 122 -4.42 -1.40 8.56
N GLU A 123 -4.00 -2.60 8.15
CA GLU A 123 -4.86 -3.78 8.00
C GLU A 123 -5.51 -4.17 9.34
N LYS A 124 -4.73 -4.21 10.43
CA LYS A 124 -5.29 -4.48 11.77
C LYS A 124 -6.32 -3.44 12.19
N ARG A 125 -6.09 -2.15 11.90
CA ARG A 125 -7.06 -1.08 12.18
C ARG A 125 -8.31 -1.24 11.32
N ALA A 126 -8.16 -1.47 10.02
CA ALA A 126 -9.28 -1.69 9.10
C ALA A 126 -10.13 -2.91 9.52
N LEU A 127 -9.49 -4.03 9.85
CA LEU A 127 -10.18 -5.23 10.37
C LEU A 127 -10.90 -4.96 11.69
N LYS A 128 -10.32 -4.16 12.59
CA LYS A 128 -10.97 -3.78 13.85
C LYS A 128 -12.21 -2.91 13.59
N HIS A 129 -12.11 -1.95 12.68
CA HIS A 129 -13.23 -1.09 12.29
C HIS A 129 -14.35 -1.89 11.61
N ALA A 130 -14.01 -2.76 10.65
CA ALA A 130 -14.98 -3.63 10.01
C ALA A 130 -15.67 -4.56 11.02
N ARG A 131 -14.92 -5.14 11.98
CA ARG A 131 -15.52 -5.94 13.06
C ARG A 131 -16.42 -5.13 13.97
N SER A 132 -16.04 -3.89 14.32
CA SER A 132 -16.90 -3.04 15.17
C SER A 132 -18.18 -2.63 14.47
N GLU A 133 -18.12 -2.30 13.18
CA GLU A 133 -19.31 -1.95 12.39
C GLU A 133 -20.27 -3.15 12.27
N VAL A 134 -19.73 -4.33 11.98
CA VAL A 134 -20.52 -5.57 11.93
C VAL A 134 -21.13 -5.90 13.29
N GLN A 135 -20.39 -5.72 14.37
CA GLN A 135 -20.90 -5.92 15.74
C GLN A 135 -22.01 -4.93 16.08
N GLU A 136 -21.86 -3.66 15.70
CA GLU A 136 -22.87 -2.63 15.92
C GLU A 136 -24.15 -2.93 15.12
N GLN A 137 -24.01 -3.37 13.87
CA GLN A 137 -25.13 -3.81 13.05
C GLN A 137 -25.85 -5.02 13.67
N MET A 138 -25.12 -6.04 14.12
CA MET A 138 -25.71 -7.20 14.81
C MET A 138 -26.44 -6.80 16.10
N THR A 139 -25.88 -5.86 16.87
CA THR A 139 -26.53 -5.40 18.12
C THR A 139 -27.81 -4.64 17.79
N ARG A 140 -27.82 -3.81 16.73
CA ARG A 140 -29.02 -3.11 16.27
C ARG A 140 -30.10 -4.08 15.77
N THR A 141 -29.73 -5.11 15.01
CA THR A 141 -30.70 -6.11 14.55
C THR A 141 -31.26 -6.92 15.70
N GLN A 142 -30.43 -7.34 16.68
CA GLN A 142 -30.91 -8.03 17.88
C GLN A 142 -31.90 -7.18 18.68
N HIS A 143 -31.63 -5.89 18.87
CA HIS A 143 -32.58 -4.99 19.55
C HIS A 143 -33.88 -4.80 18.75
N ALA A 144 -33.79 -4.71 17.43
CA ALA A 144 -34.97 -4.61 16.58
C ALA A 144 -35.82 -5.89 16.65
N GLU A 145 -35.20 -7.07 16.64
CA GLU A 145 -35.88 -8.35 16.81
C GLU A 145 -36.54 -8.47 18.18
N GLN A 146 -35.86 -8.10 19.26
CA GLN A 146 -36.44 -8.09 20.60
C GLN A 146 -37.65 -7.15 20.70
N GLN A 147 -37.57 -5.97 20.09
CA GLN A 147 -38.72 -5.05 20.04
C GLN A 147 -39.87 -5.61 19.20
N ALA A 148 -39.58 -6.27 18.08
CA ALA A 148 -40.59 -6.93 17.26
C ALA A 148 -41.29 -8.07 18.03
N GLN A 149 -40.52 -8.93 18.69
CA GLN A 149 -41.05 -10.00 19.54
C GLN A 149 -41.88 -9.45 20.70
N TYR A 150 -41.44 -8.37 21.35
CA TYR A 150 -42.22 -7.71 22.40
C TYR A 150 -43.57 -7.20 21.87
N ARG A 151 -43.57 -6.56 20.69
CA ARG A 151 -44.80 -6.08 20.04
C ARG A 151 -45.72 -7.22 19.66
N GLU A 152 -45.18 -8.31 19.12
CA GLU A 152 -45.95 -9.50 18.73
C GLU A 152 -46.58 -10.16 19.97
N ASN A 153 -45.81 -10.34 21.04
CA ASN A 153 -46.33 -10.91 22.29
C ASN A 153 -47.43 -10.05 22.88
N ARG A 154 -47.25 -8.72 22.90
CA ARG A 154 -48.27 -7.78 23.39
C ARG A 154 -49.53 -7.79 22.51
N ALA A 155 -49.37 -7.94 21.19
CA ALA A 155 -50.51 -8.08 20.28
C ALA A 155 -51.28 -9.38 20.54
N LYS A 156 -50.58 -10.52 20.74
CA LYS A 156 -51.21 -11.80 21.10
C LYS A 156 -51.94 -11.75 22.44
N GLU A 157 -51.37 -11.07 23.43
CA GLU A 157 -52.01 -10.87 24.74
C GLU A 157 -53.29 -10.04 24.63
N LEU A 158 -53.25 -8.94 23.86
CA LEU A 158 -54.42 -8.12 23.53
C LEU A 158 -55.49 -8.92 22.77
N GLU A 159 -55.09 -9.72 21.79
CA GLU A 159 -55.99 -10.58 21.02
C GLU A 159 -56.67 -11.61 21.92
N SER A 160 -55.90 -12.28 22.80
CA SER A 160 -56.44 -13.22 23.79
C SER A 160 -57.43 -12.55 24.74
N SER A 161 -57.11 -11.35 25.23
CA SER A 161 -57.98 -10.56 26.11
C SER A 161 -59.29 -10.15 25.42
N LEU A 162 -59.20 -9.70 24.16
CA LEU A 162 -60.38 -9.39 23.35
C LEU A 162 -61.23 -10.64 23.10
N GLN A 163 -60.60 -11.77 22.80
CA GLN A 163 -61.30 -13.03 22.59
C GLN A 163 -62.06 -13.48 23.85
N GLN A 164 -61.44 -13.34 25.03
CA GLN A 164 -62.11 -13.59 26.32
C GLN A 164 -63.31 -12.65 26.51
N THR A 165 -63.13 -11.36 26.27
CA THR A 165 -64.19 -10.36 26.38
C THR A 165 -65.37 -10.68 25.45
N ILE A 166 -65.08 -11.07 24.21
CA ILE A 166 -66.10 -11.49 23.23
C ILE A 166 -66.85 -12.72 23.73
N ASN A 167 -66.15 -13.72 24.28
CA ASN A 167 -66.77 -14.92 24.82
C ASN A 167 -67.66 -14.61 26.03
N ASP A 168 -67.23 -13.72 26.92
CA ASP A 168 -68.02 -13.29 28.08
C ASP A 168 -69.29 -12.55 27.64
N ILE A 169 -69.18 -11.62 26.68
CA ILE A 169 -70.34 -10.93 26.10
C ILE A 169 -71.30 -11.93 25.46
N ARG A 170 -70.77 -12.92 24.73
CA ARG A 170 -71.59 -13.96 24.08
C ARG A 170 -72.33 -14.80 25.12
N TRP A 171 -71.66 -15.18 26.20
CA TRP A 171 -72.24 -15.94 27.28
C TRP A 171 -73.33 -15.13 28.00
N GLN A 172 -73.07 -13.86 28.32
CA GLN A 172 -74.06 -12.95 28.92
C GLN A 172 -75.28 -12.75 28.01
N ALA A 173 -75.07 -12.57 26.71
CA ALA A 173 -76.14 -12.45 25.74
C ALA A 173 -76.99 -13.74 25.65
N GLN A 174 -76.35 -14.91 25.64
CA GLN A 174 -77.06 -16.19 25.66
C GLN A 174 -77.89 -16.36 26.94
N GLN A 175 -77.34 -15.95 28.08
CA GLN A 175 -78.06 -16.02 29.35
C GLN A 175 -79.26 -15.07 29.36
N ALA A 176 -79.10 -13.82 28.89
CA ALA A 176 -80.21 -12.88 28.75
C ALA A 176 -81.31 -13.39 27.81
N ILE A 177 -80.94 -14.00 26.67
CA ILE A 177 -81.90 -14.65 25.76
C ILE A 177 -82.62 -15.80 26.46
N SER A 178 -81.91 -16.62 27.24
CA SER A 178 -82.52 -17.75 27.96
C SER A 178 -83.54 -17.29 29.00
N VAL A 179 -83.24 -16.21 29.74
CA VAL A 179 -84.14 -15.61 30.73
C VAL A 179 -85.36 -15.01 30.04
N ALA A 180 -85.16 -14.23 28.98
CA ALA A 180 -86.26 -13.65 28.20
C ALA A 180 -87.17 -14.74 27.58
N ASN A 181 -86.59 -15.85 27.11
CA ASN A 181 -87.37 -17.00 26.62
C ASN A 181 -88.17 -17.68 27.74
N GLN A 182 -87.64 -17.79 28.96
CA GLN A 182 -88.39 -18.30 30.10
C GLN A 182 -89.56 -17.37 30.47
N GLU A 183 -89.31 -16.07 30.58
CA GLU A 183 -90.33 -15.06 30.88
C GLU A 183 -91.44 -15.05 29.83
N THR A 184 -91.11 -15.11 28.54
CA THR A 184 -92.11 -15.16 27.47
C THR A 184 -92.95 -16.44 27.51
N VAL A 185 -92.36 -17.59 27.87
CA VAL A 185 -93.09 -18.84 28.06
C VAL A 185 -94.04 -18.73 29.27
N GLU A 186 -93.60 -18.13 30.37
CA GLU A 186 -94.44 -17.91 31.56
C GLU A 186 -95.59 -16.95 31.26
N LEU A 187 -95.33 -15.82 30.59
CA LEU A 187 -96.36 -14.88 30.14
C LEU A 187 -97.38 -15.55 29.22
N ARG A 188 -96.94 -16.39 28.28
CA ARG A 188 -97.86 -17.18 27.43
C ARG A 188 -98.74 -18.12 28.24
N LYS A 189 -98.20 -18.80 29.27
CA LYS A 189 -98.99 -19.63 30.18
C LYS A 189 -100.04 -18.80 30.93
N GLN A 190 -99.66 -17.63 31.46
CA GLN A 190 -100.57 -16.73 32.17
C GLN A 190 -101.70 -16.23 31.24
N LEU A 191 -101.36 -15.81 30.01
CA LEU A 191 -102.34 -15.39 29.01
C LEU A 191 -103.32 -16.51 28.67
N ALA A 192 -102.84 -17.74 28.45
CA ALA A 192 -103.69 -18.89 28.18
C ALA A 192 -104.66 -19.21 29.35
N ILE A 193 -104.21 -19.05 30.60
CA ILE A 193 -105.06 -19.19 31.79
C ILE A 193 -106.11 -18.07 31.84
N ALA A 194 -105.71 -16.83 31.57
CA ALA A 194 -106.62 -15.68 31.55
C ALA A 194 -107.69 -15.83 30.46
N GLU A 195 -107.32 -16.30 29.26
CA GLU A 195 -108.27 -16.61 28.19
C GLU A 195 -109.23 -17.73 28.57
N LYS A 196 -108.74 -18.83 29.19
CA LYS A 196 -109.61 -19.89 29.72
C LYS A 196 -110.60 -19.36 30.75
N ARG A 197 -110.15 -18.48 31.66
CA ARG A 197 -111.03 -17.82 32.64
C ARG A 197 -112.07 -16.93 31.95
N LYS A 198 -111.69 -16.15 30.94
CA LYS A 198 -112.63 -15.34 30.14
C LYS A 198 -113.67 -16.22 29.45
N LYS A 199 -113.27 -17.31 28.78
CA LYS A 199 -114.18 -18.26 28.12
C LYS A 199 -115.14 -18.91 29.12
N ASN A 200 -114.65 -19.33 30.29
CA ASN A 200 -115.49 -19.91 31.34
C ASN A 200 -116.49 -18.90 31.92
N ALA A 201 -116.07 -17.64 32.13
CA ALA A 201 -116.94 -16.56 32.58
C ALA A 201 -118.02 -16.25 31.53
N ALA A 202 -117.65 -16.18 30.25
CA ALA A 202 -118.60 -15.98 29.14
C ALA A 202 -119.61 -17.13 29.03
N ALA A 203 -119.16 -18.39 29.10
CA ALA A 203 -120.03 -19.56 29.11
C ALA A 203 -120.99 -19.58 30.31
N THR A 204 -120.53 -19.11 31.48
CA THR A 204 -121.38 -18.98 32.68
C THR A 204 -122.43 -17.89 32.50
N ALA A 205 -122.06 -16.74 31.92
CA ALA A 205 -122.98 -15.66 31.60
C ALA A 205 -124.03 -16.09 30.57
N GLU A 206 -123.65 -16.80 29.51
CA GLU A 206 -124.58 -17.37 28.53
C GLU A 206 -125.53 -18.39 29.15
N ARG A 207 -125.03 -19.28 30.02
CA ARG A 207 -125.89 -20.22 30.77
C ARG A 207 -126.90 -19.49 31.65
N ARG A 208 -126.51 -18.40 32.31
CA ARG A 208 -127.43 -17.55 33.08
C ARG A 208 -128.47 -16.87 32.19
N ARG A 209 -128.08 -16.33 31.03
CA ARG A 209 -129.02 -15.77 30.04
C ARG A 209 -130.03 -16.80 29.55
N LYS A 210 -129.59 -18.02 29.22
CA LYS A 210 -130.49 -19.11 28.80
C LYS A 210 -131.47 -19.53 29.90
N LYS A 211 -131.04 -19.54 31.17
CA LYS A 211 -131.95 -19.82 32.31
C LYS A 211 -133.01 -18.73 32.49
N LEU A 212 -132.61 -17.46 32.41
CA LEU A 212 -133.53 -16.32 32.51
C LEU A 212 -134.57 -16.31 31.38
N ASN A 213 -134.16 -16.57 30.14
CA ASN A 213 -135.09 -16.64 29.00
C ASN A 213 -136.08 -17.83 29.11
N LYS A 214 -135.74 -18.88 29.85
CA LYS A 214 -136.61 -20.06 30.06
C LYS A 214 -137.58 -19.90 31.24
N GLN A 215 -137.36 -18.93 32.11
CA GLN A 215 -138.29 -18.55 33.20
C GLN A 215 -139.30 -17.47 32.78
N ASN A 216 -139.01 -16.76 31.68
CA ASN A 216 -139.87 -15.70 31.12
C ASN A 216 -140.71 -16.16 29.93
N SER A 217 -140.82 -17.47 29.70
CA SER A 217 -141.72 -18.11 28.73
C SER A 217 -142.58 -19.13 29.45
#